data_AF-E8UBT5-F1
#
_entry.id   AF-E8UBT5-F1
#
_cell.length_a   1.000
_cell.length_b   1.000
_cell.length_c   1.000
_cell.angle_alpha   90.00
_cell.angle_beta   90.00
_cell.angle_gamma   90.00
#
_symmetry.space_group_name_H-M   'P 1'
#
loop_
_entity.id
_entity.type
_entity.pdbx_description
1 polymer ?
#
loop_
_entity_poly.entity_id
_entity_poly.type
_entity_poly.pdbx_seq_one_letter_code
_entity_poly.pdbx_strand_id
1 'polypeptide(L)'
;MSNFERVRAFHVAVNAHHPQQPTTPDAARLALRRTLIQEEFAEVQAELDRVDAHVRAGESADLAPLAHELADLLYVTYGALDALGVNADAVFAEVHRANMHKTTGPKRADGKQLKPEGWTPANVRGVLNSRVHHPAAERGAQGVPANAETSGEDADRAVLREKLVQAAREVQRAEPGALAGELAGLLDAADALMRAEALPPAEVHAARAHQPPEPGASGARFTRRQTE
;
A
#
# COMPACT_ATOMS: atom_id res chain seq x y z
N MET A 1 1.20 8.91 21.38
CA MET A 1 1.63 8.25 20.15
C MET A 1 0.79 8.75 18.98
N SER A 2 1.40 9.33 17.94
CA SER A 2 0.75 9.70 16.67
C SER A 2 0.48 8.47 15.81
N ASN A 3 -0.28 8.61 14.73
CA ASN A 3 -0.52 7.51 13.79
C ASN A 3 0.76 7.09 13.06
N PHE A 4 1.62 8.05 12.73
CA PHE A 4 2.95 7.77 12.18
C PHE A 4 3.80 6.94 13.16
N GLU A 5 3.82 7.32 14.45
CA GLU A 5 4.55 6.57 15.47
C GLU A 5 4.01 5.13 15.66
N ARG A 6 2.69 4.91 15.50
CA ARG A 6 2.09 3.57 15.49
C ARG A 6 2.62 2.72 14.34
N VAL A 7 2.63 3.27 13.12
CA VAL A 7 3.12 2.55 11.92
C VAL A 7 4.62 2.28 12.02
N ARG A 8 5.41 3.23 12.54
CA ARG A 8 6.83 3.01 12.86
C ARG A 8 7.02 1.86 13.85
N ALA A 9 6.24 1.85 14.94
CA ALA A 9 6.29 0.77 15.92
C ALA A 9 5.95 -0.60 15.29
N PHE A 10 4.99 -0.64 14.37
CA PHE A 10 4.68 -1.85 13.59
C PHE A 10 5.87 -2.28 12.73
N HIS A 11 6.50 -1.38 11.97
CA HIS A 11 7.69 -1.70 11.17
C HIS A 11 8.86 -2.23 12.02
N VAL A 12 9.07 -1.67 13.22
CA VAL A 12 10.03 -2.21 14.19
C VAL A 12 9.66 -3.63 14.59
N ALA A 13 8.39 -3.87 14.94
CA ALA A 13 7.91 -5.19 15.37
C ALA A 13 8.04 -6.26 14.28
N VAL A 14 7.84 -5.91 13.01
CA VAL A 14 7.99 -6.85 11.87
C VAL A 14 9.39 -6.84 11.25
N ASN A 15 10.35 -6.15 11.88
CA ASN A 15 11.73 -6.01 11.38
C ASN A 15 11.81 -5.48 9.93
N ALA A 16 10.93 -4.55 9.57
CA ALA A 16 10.94 -3.87 8.28
C ALA A 16 11.99 -2.75 8.24
N HIS A 17 12.35 -2.30 7.02
CA HIS A 17 13.28 -1.19 6.83
C HIS A 17 12.65 0.15 7.26
N HIS A 18 13.29 0.85 8.20
CA HIS A 18 12.83 2.13 8.76
C HIS A 18 14.02 3.06 9.11
N PRO A 19 14.60 3.78 8.14
CA PRO A 19 15.76 4.61 8.41
C PRO A 19 15.43 5.75 9.37
N GLN A 20 16.41 6.19 10.18
CA GLN A 20 16.21 7.25 11.18
C GLN A 20 16.28 8.67 10.57
N GLN A 21 16.68 8.78 9.30
CA GLN A 21 16.82 10.02 8.55
C GLN A 21 16.34 9.81 7.11
N PRO A 22 15.91 10.87 6.42
CA PRO A 22 15.50 10.79 5.02
C PRO A 22 16.57 10.08 4.17
N THR A 23 16.18 8.96 3.56
CA THR A 23 17.09 8.06 2.85
C THR A 23 16.46 7.64 1.52
N THR A 24 17.26 7.67 0.46
CA THR A 24 16.82 7.14 -0.85
C THR A 24 16.65 5.62 -0.76
N PRO A 25 15.46 5.07 -1.06
CA PRO A 25 15.23 3.63 -1.02
C PRO A 25 15.87 2.95 -2.23
N ASP A 26 16.04 1.63 -2.16
CA ASP A 26 16.33 0.83 -3.36
C ASP A 26 15.06 0.60 -4.20
N ALA A 27 15.25 0.09 -5.41
CA ALA A 27 14.17 -0.13 -6.37
C ALA A 27 13.11 -1.10 -5.84
N ALA A 28 13.51 -2.16 -5.15
CA ALA A 28 12.60 -3.16 -4.60
C ALA A 28 11.69 -2.56 -3.52
N ARG A 29 12.23 -1.74 -2.61
CA ARG A 29 11.44 -1.05 -1.59
C ARG A 29 10.50 -0.02 -2.19
N LEU A 30 10.96 0.75 -3.17
CA LEU A 30 10.10 1.72 -3.87
C LEU A 30 8.96 1.02 -4.62
N ALA A 31 9.24 -0.11 -5.28
CA ALA A 31 8.24 -0.93 -5.95
C ALA A 31 7.21 -1.46 -4.95
N LEU A 32 7.65 -2.05 -3.83
CA LEU A 32 6.76 -2.53 -2.78
C LEU A 32 5.83 -1.43 -2.24
N ARG A 33 6.37 -0.24 -1.91
CA ARG A 33 5.54 0.86 -1.40
C ARG A 33 4.53 1.35 -2.44
N ARG A 34 4.91 1.35 -3.72
CA ARG A 34 4.00 1.69 -4.81
C ARG A 34 2.87 0.68 -4.92
N THR A 35 3.18 -0.62 -4.90
CA THR A 35 2.18 -1.69 -4.98
C THR A 35 1.16 -1.59 -3.85
N LEU A 36 1.63 -1.51 -2.59
CA LEU A 36 0.74 -1.38 -1.43
C LEU A 36 -0.19 -0.16 -1.54
N ILE A 37 0.34 1.01 -1.92
CA ILE A 37 -0.49 2.21 -2.09
C ILE A 37 -1.53 2.02 -3.22
N GLN A 38 -1.18 1.30 -4.29
CA GLN A 38 -2.08 1.06 -5.41
C GLN A 38 -3.20 0.07 -5.05
N GLU A 39 -2.90 -0.95 -4.26
CA GLU A 39 -3.86 -1.93 -3.75
C GLU A 39 -4.91 -1.24 -2.87
N GLU A 40 -4.48 -0.58 -1.79
CA GLU A 40 -5.40 0.12 -0.86
C GLU A 40 -6.20 1.23 -1.55
N PHE A 41 -5.58 1.93 -2.53
CA PHE A 41 -6.29 2.93 -3.31
C PHE A 41 -7.39 2.31 -4.18
N ALA A 42 -7.16 1.13 -4.75
CA ALA A 42 -8.17 0.42 -5.54
C ALA A 42 -9.35 -0.03 -4.66
N GLU A 43 -9.08 -0.46 -3.42
CA GLU A 43 -10.11 -0.85 -2.45
C GLU A 43 -10.94 0.35 -2.00
N VAL A 44 -10.31 1.49 -1.68
CA VAL A 44 -11.02 2.75 -1.42
C VAL A 44 -11.92 3.14 -2.58
N GLN A 45 -11.46 2.99 -3.83
CA GLN A 45 -12.26 3.31 -5.00
C GLN A 45 -13.48 2.37 -5.14
N ALA A 46 -13.32 1.08 -4.88
CA ALA A 46 -14.42 0.13 -4.91
C ALA A 46 -15.50 0.46 -3.86
N GLU A 47 -15.10 0.81 -2.64
CA GLU A 47 -16.05 1.19 -1.59
C GLU A 47 -16.69 2.56 -1.84
N LEU A 48 -15.97 3.50 -2.46
CA LEU A 48 -16.56 4.76 -2.93
C LEU A 48 -17.65 4.51 -3.99
N ASP A 49 -17.40 3.64 -4.97
CA ASP A 49 -18.38 3.29 -6.00
C ASP A 49 -19.62 2.62 -5.38
N ARG A 50 -19.42 1.75 -4.39
CA ARG A 50 -20.51 1.12 -3.63
C ARG A 50 -21.33 2.14 -2.86
N VAL A 51 -20.69 3.10 -2.18
CA VAL A 51 -21.39 4.18 -1.46
C VAL A 51 -22.13 5.10 -2.43
N ASP A 52 -21.53 5.48 -3.57
CA ASP A 52 -22.17 6.32 -4.60
C ASP A 52 -23.45 5.66 -5.14
N ALA A 53 -23.43 4.34 -5.36
CA ALA A 53 -24.61 3.60 -5.82
C ALA A 53 -25.80 3.74 -4.85
N HIS A 54 -25.58 3.62 -3.54
CA HIS A 54 -26.63 3.82 -2.53
C HIS A 54 -27.11 5.27 -2.50
N VAL A 55 -26.18 6.23 -2.53
CA VAL A 55 -26.52 7.67 -2.55
C VAL A 55 -27.40 8.01 -3.75
N ARG A 56 -27.09 7.48 -4.95
CA ARG A 56 -27.89 7.69 -6.16
C ARG A 56 -29.25 7.00 -6.13
N ALA A 57 -29.37 5.90 -5.42
CA ALA A 57 -30.66 5.24 -5.15
C ALA A 57 -31.50 5.98 -4.10
N GLY A 58 -30.95 7.01 -3.42
CA GLY A 58 -31.60 7.70 -2.31
C GLY A 58 -31.60 6.88 -1.03
N GLU A 59 -30.70 5.92 -0.91
CA GLU A 59 -30.58 5.00 0.22
C GLU A 59 -29.42 5.40 1.14
N SER A 60 -29.49 4.96 2.40
CA SER A 60 -28.35 5.11 3.32
C SER A 60 -27.30 4.04 3.03
N ALA A 61 -26.05 4.44 2.89
CA ALA A 61 -24.92 3.51 2.79
C ALA A 61 -24.36 3.18 4.19
N ASP A 62 -23.91 1.93 4.38
CA ASP A 62 -23.01 1.60 5.49
C ASP A 62 -21.61 2.15 5.16
N LEU A 63 -21.09 3.03 6.02
CA LEU A 63 -19.80 3.69 5.84
C LEU A 63 -18.64 2.94 6.50
N ALA A 64 -18.91 1.87 7.27
CA ALA A 64 -17.86 1.15 7.97
C ALA A 64 -16.80 0.55 7.02
N PRO A 65 -17.17 -0.07 5.88
CA PRO A 65 -16.18 -0.57 4.92
C PRO A 65 -15.32 0.55 4.33
N LEU A 66 -15.93 1.62 3.82
CA LEU A 66 -15.19 2.77 3.28
C LEU A 66 -14.24 3.39 4.32
N ALA A 67 -14.67 3.51 5.58
CA ALA A 67 -13.81 4.02 6.65
C ALA A 67 -12.62 3.10 6.94
N HIS A 68 -12.78 1.78 6.80
CA HIS A 68 -11.72 0.79 6.90
C HIS A 68 -10.66 1.02 5.81
N GLU A 69 -11.08 1.00 4.54
CA GLU A 69 -10.13 1.12 3.42
C GLU A 69 -9.42 2.49 3.42
N LEU A 70 -10.11 3.56 3.85
CA LEU A 70 -9.46 4.86 4.04
C LEU A 70 -8.40 4.82 5.15
N ALA A 71 -8.61 4.04 6.21
CA ALA A 71 -7.64 3.86 7.28
C ALA A 71 -6.43 3.03 6.81
N ASP A 72 -6.64 2.00 5.99
CA ASP A 72 -5.57 1.17 5.44
C ASP A 72 -4.73 1.93 4.40
N LEU A 73 -5.37 2.76 3.58
CA LEU A 73 -4.66 3.71 2.71
C LEU A 73 -3.79 4.69 3.52
N LEU A 74 -4.27 5.20 4.66
CA LEU A 74 -3.45 5.99 5.57
C LEU A 74 -2.28 5.17 6.11
N TYR A 75 -2.52 3.91 6.48
CA TYR A 75 -1.52 3.02 7.04
C TYR A 75 -0.35 2.78 6.08
N VAL A 76 -0.63 2.43 4.82
CA VAL A 76 0.41 2.22 3.81
C VAL A 76 1.09 3.52 3.38
N THR A 77 0.38 4.65 3.44
CA THR A 77 0.96 5.99 3.17
C THR A 77 1.95 6.41 4.25
N TYR A 78 1.60 6.23 5.52
CA TYR A 78 2.53 6.41 6.64
C TYR A 78 3.71 5.42 6.55
N GLY A 79 3.43 4.17 6.16
CA GLY A 79 4.46 3.16 5.96
C GLY A 79 5.45 3.53 4.87
N ALA A 80 5.00 4.17 3.79
CA ALA A 80 5.90 4.70 2.76
C ALA A 80 6.81 5.81 3.32
N LEU A 81 6.28 6.75 4.11
CA LEU A 81 7.09 7.81 4.73
C LEU A 81 8.12 7.23 5.71
N ASP A 82 7.72 6.26 6.54
CA ASP A 82 8.62 5.60 7.49
C ASP A 82 9.73 4.81 6.79
N ALA A 83 9.41 4.10 5.70
CA ALA A 83 10.39 3.36 4.89
C ALA A 83 11.42 4.28 4.19
N LEU A 84 11.08 5.57 4.03
CA LEU A 84 11.97 6.62 3.52
C LEU A 84 12.71 7.37 4.64
N GLY A 85 12.41 7.07 5.91
CA GLY A 85 12.97 7.78 7.07
C GLY A 85 12.47 9.22 7.19
N VAL A 86 11.30 9.50 6.63
CA VAL A 86 10.66 10.80 6.64
C VAL A 86 9.65 10.86 7.78
N ASN A 87 9.81 11.82 8.70
CA ASN A 87 8.81 12.06 9.75
C ASN A 87 7.52 12.62 9.12
N ALA A 88 6.49 11.80 9.08
CA ALA A 88 5.21 12.16 8.47
C ALA A 88 4.51 13.30 9.21
N ASP A 89 4.59 13.35 10.55
CA ASP A 89 3.97 14.41 11.35
C ASP A 89 4.61 15.77 11.05
N ALA A 90 5.93 15.83 10.89
CA ALA A 90 6.65 17.06 10.55
C ALA A 90 6.30 17.55 9.14
N VAL A 91 6.23 16.64 8.15
CA VAL A 91 5.82 16.98 6.78
C VAL A 91 4.36 17.44 6.77
N PHE A 92 3.48 16.72 7.46
CA PHE A 92 2.06 17.06 7.53
C PHE A 92 1.85 18.41 8.21
N ALA A 93 2.57 18.73 9.29
CA ALA A 93 2.49 20.02 9.96
C ALA A 93 2.83 21.20 9.02
N GLU A 94 3.88 21.08 8.20
CA GLU A 94 4.24 22.14 7.25
C GLU A 94 3.24 22.24 6.09
N VAL A 95 2.73 21.11 5.59
CA VAL A 95 1.64 21.10 4.59
C VAL A 95 0.37 21.73 5.17
N HIS A 96 0.03 21.40 6.41
CA HIS A 96 -1.11 21.95 7.12
C HIS A 96 -0.98 23.46 7.32
N ARG A 97 0.19 23.95 7.79
CA ARG A 97 0.47 25.40 7.90
C ARG A 97 0.21 26.13 6.59
N ALA A 98 0.74 25.62 5.49
CA ALA A 98 0.56 26.23 4.17
C ALA A 98 -0.91 26.18 3.69
N ASN A 99 -1.65 25.12 4.02
CA ASN A 99 -3.07 24.99 3.69
C ASN A 99 -3.95 25.91 4.56
N MET A 100 -3.68 26.01 5.86
CA MET A 100 -4.40 26.91 6.77
C MET A 100 -4.21 28.37 6.39
N HIS A 101 -3.01 28.75 5.93
CA HIS A 101 -2.81 30.10 5.41
C HIS A 101 -3.68 30.40 4.17
N LYS A 102 -4.11 29.39 3.39
CA LYS A 102 -5.06 29.64 2.28
C LYS A 102 -6.43 30.10 2.76
N THR A 103 -6.83 29.74 3.99
CA THR A 103 -8.17 30.06 4.53
C THR A 103 -8.38 31.54 4.78
N THR A 104 -7.32 32.32 4.89
CA THR A 104 -7.38 33.78 5.04
C THR A 104 -7.53 34.51 3.69
N GLY A 105 -7.48 33.78 2.58
CA GLY A 105 -7.70 34.34 1.24
C GLY A 105 -9.19 34.54 0.91
N PRO A 106 -9.49 35.26 -0.18
CA PRO A 106 -10.85 35.41 -0.65
C PRO A 106 -11.40 34.09 -1.22
N LYS A 107 -12.72 33.90 -1.13
CA LYS A 107 -13.41 32.82 -1.85
C LYS A 107 -13.91 33.34 -3.20
N ARG A 108 -13.70 32.55 -4.26
CA ARG A 108 -14.29 32.80 -5.57
C ARG A 108 -15.79 32.44 -5.54
N ALA A 109 -16.56 32.96 -6.50
CA ALA A 109 -18.01 32.75 -6.60
C ALA A 109 -18.44 31.26 -6.70
N ASP A 110 -17.54 30.37 -7.12
CA ASP A 110 -17.76 28.92 -7.18
C ASP A 110 -17.36 28.17 -5.88
N GLY A 111 -17.07 28.91 -4.81
CA GLY A 111 -16.65 28.35 -3.52
C GLY A 111 -15.16 28.02 -3.44
N LYS A 112 -14.38 28.19 -4.51
CA LYS A 112 -12.93 27.91 -4.49
C LYS A 112 -12.20 28.91 -3.59
N GLN A 113 -11.48 28.40 -2.59
CA GLN A 113 -10.58 29.18 -1.74
C GLN A 113 -9.35 29.64 -2.55
N LEU A 114 -9.14 30.95 -2.67
CA LEU A 114 -7.96 31.53 -3.32
C LEU A 114 -6.85 31.79 -2.30
N LYS A 115 -5.62 31.92 -2.80
CA LYS A 115 -4.45 32.23 -1.96
C LYS A 115 -4.48 33.71 -1.57
N PRO A 116 -4.26 34.07 -0.29
CA PRO A 116 -4.11 35.47 0.12
C PRO A 116 -2.78 36.06 -0.38
N GLU A 117 -2.66 37.38 -0.28
CA GLU A 117 -1.38 38.07 -0.43
C GLU A 117 -0.37 37.56 0.60
N GLY A 118 0.91 37.42 0.21
CA GLY A 118 1.96 36.87 1.08
C GLY A 118 1.91 35.35 1.31
N TRP A 119 1.03 34.61 0.63
CA TRP A 119 0.99 33.15 0.74
C TRP A 119 2.29 32.48 0.28
N THR A 120 2.84 31.62 1.13
CA THR A 120 4.01 30.78 0.82
C THR A 120 3.63 29.30 0.73
N PRO A 121 4.18 28.56 -0.25
CA PRO A 121 4.01 27.11 -0.32
C PRO A 121 4.67 26.41 0.87
N ALA A 122 4.23 25.17 1.13
CA ALA A 122 4.85 24.30 2.11
C ALA A 122 6.33 24.05 1.75
N ASN A 123 7.25 24.36 2.67
CA ASN A 123 8.68 24.12 2.49
C ASN A 123 9.08 22.72 3.00
N VAL A 124 8.56 21.69 2.35
CA VAL A 124 8.85 20.28 2.70
C VAL A 124 10.35 19.99 2.56
N ARG A 125 11.04 20.58 1.58
CA ARG A 125 12.51 20.46 1.45
C ARG A 125 13.23 20.96 2.71
N GLY A 126 12.78 22.09 3.26
CA GLY A 126 13.30 22.62 4.52
C GLY A 126 13.07 21.65 5.68
N VAL A 127 11.88 21.05 5.77
CA VAL A 127 11.57 20.03 6.78
C VAL A 127 12.50 18.82 6.66
N LEU A 128 12.70 18.28 5.46
CA LEU A 128 13.57 17.13 5.22
C LEU A 128 15.05 17.42 5.54
N ASN A 129 15.50 18.65 5.32
CA ASN A 129 16.88 19.07 5.59
C ASN A 129 17.10 19.48 7.05
N SER A 130 16.03 19.82 7.78
CA SER A 130 16.13 20.16 9.19
C SER A 130 16.39 18.89 9.99
N ARG A 131 17.42 18.92 10.85
CA ARG A 131 17.64 17.88 11.87
C ARG A 131 16.54 18.01 12.92
N VAL A 132 15.30 17.63 12.60
CA VAL A 132 14.25 17.57 13.61
C VAL A 132 14.64 16.43 14.55
N HIS A 133 15.19 16.81 15.69
CA HIS A 133 15.47 15.93 16.80
C HIS A 133 14.14 15.29 17.21
N HIS A 134 14.04 13.96 17.11
CA HIS A 134 12.99 13.24 17.83
C HIS A 134 13.29 13.45 19.32
N PRO A 135 12.40 14.08 20.12
CA PRO A 135 12.54 13.95 21.56
C PRO A 135 12.36 12.47 21.88
N ALA A 136 13.46 11.82 22.28
CA ALA A 136 13.40 10.50 22.88
C ALA A 136 12.48 10.61 24.10
N ALA A 137 11.43 9.80 24.13
CA ALA A 137 10.55 9.67 25.28
C ALA A 137 11.36 9.11 26.45
N GLU A 138 11.82 9.99 27.33
CA GLU A 138 12.36 9.60 28.63
C GLU A 138 11.24 9.39 29.65
N ARG A 139 11.33 8.21 30.28
CA ARG A 139 10.76 7.74 31.57
C ARG A 139 9.40 7.04 31.53
N GLY A 140 9.45 5.75 31.91
CA GLY A 140 8.32 5.05 32.51
C GLY A 140 8.35 3.54 32.39
N ALA A 141 9.43 2.87 32.80
CA ALA A 141 9.39 1.43 33.04
C ALA A 141 8.42 1.13 34.20
N GLN A 142 7.22 0.64 33.90
CA GLN A 142 6.39 -0.12 34.84
C GLN A 142 5.72 -1.26 34.07
N GLY A 143 6.01 -2.48 34.52
CA GLY A 143 5.62 -3.72 33.85
C GLY A 143 4.11 -3.93 33.83
N VAL A 144 3.64 -4.52 32.74
CA VAL A 144 2.32 -5.14 32.64
C VAL A 144 2.54 -6.66 32.79
N PRO A 145 1.80 -7.33 33.69
CA PRO A 145 1.99 -8.75 33.92
C PRO A 145 1.45 -9.57 32.74
N ALA A 146 2.05 -10.74 32.57
CA ALA A 146 1.68 -11.75 31.60
C ALA A 146 0.45 -12.56 32.02
N ASN A 147 -0.22 -13.11 30.99
CA ASN A 147 -1.25 -14.16 30.94
C ASN A 147 -2.72 -13.63 30.89
N ALA A 148 -3.64 -14.15 30.07
CA ALA A 148 -3.73 -15.49 29.48
C ALA A 148 -4.60 -15.56 28.19
N GLU A 149 -4.28 -16.57 27.36
CA GLU A 149 -5.18 -17.43 26.54
C GLU A 149 -5.89 -16.88 25.28
N THR A 150 -5.30 -17.14 24.11
CA THR A 150 -5.99 -17.47 22.83
C THR A 150 -5.19 -18.54 22.05
N SER A 151 -5.09 -19.75 22.60
CA SER A 151 -4.20 -20.81 22.08
C SER A 151 -4.75 -21.61 20.87
N GLY A 152 -5.81 -21.13 20.21
CA GLY A 152 -6.39 -21.76 19.02
C GLY A 152 -6.10 -20.99 17.73
N GLU A 153 -6.49 -19.71 17.68
CA GLU A 153 -6.36 -18.89 16.47
C GLU A 153 -4.91 -18.47 16.16
N ASP A 154 -4.07 -18.30 17.19
CA ASP A 154 -2.65 -17.97 17.00
C ASP A 154 -1.86 -19.16 16.44
N ALA A 155 -2.27 -20.39 16.76
CA ALA A 155 -1.64 -21.60 16.23
C ALA A 155 -1.99 -21.79 14.74
N ASP A 156 -3.25 -21.58 14.36
CA ASP A 156 -3.68 -21.69 12.96
C ASP A 156 -3.08 -20.57 12.09
N ARG A 157 -2.98 -19.35 12.62
CA ARG A 157 -2.35 -18.21 11.92
C ARG A 157 -0.84 -18.35 11.79
N ALA A 158 -0.18 -18.95 12.79
CA ALA A 158 1.24 -19.31 12.72
C ALA A 158 1.49 -20.41 11.69
N VAL A 159 0.65 -21.45 11.64
CA VAL A 159 0.72 -22.53 10.65
C VAL A 159 0.49 -22.01 9.22
N LEU A 160 -0.44 -21.07 9.04
CA LEU A 160 -0.67 -20.41 7.76
C LEU A 160 0.51 -19.52 7.33
N ARG A 161 1.09 -18.73 8.25
CA ARG A 161 2.31 -17.97 7.97
C ARG A 161 3.50 -18.87 7.61
N GLU A 162 3.66 -19.99 8.32
CA GLU A 162 4.71 -20.97 8.05
C GLU A 162 4.56 -21.58 6.65
N LYS A 163 3.32 -21.95 6.26
CA LYS A 163 3.00 -22.45 4.91
C LYS A 163 3.27 -21.41 3.83
N LEU A 164 2.95 -20.14 4.07
CA LEU A 164 3.18 -19.05 3.12
C LEU A 164 4.68 -18.80 2.90
N VAL A 165 5.45 -18.79 3.99
CA VAL A 165 6.91 -18.63 3.94
C VAL A 165 7.58 -19.83 3.26
N GLN A 166 7.05 -21.04 3.46
CA GLN A 166 7.55 -22.24 2.80
C GLN A 166 7.25 -22.25 1.29
N ALA A 167 6.03 -21.88 0.89
CA ALA A 167 5.66 -21.74 -0.53
C ALA A 167 6.50 -20.66 -1.24
N ALA A 168 6.72 -19.51 -0.60
CA ALA A 168 7.58 -18.46 -1.14
C ALA A 168 9.03 -18.94 -1.33
N ARG A 169 9.55 -19.75 -0.39
CA ARG A 169 10.90 -20.33 -0.49
C ARG A 169 11.02 -21.42 -1.56
N GLU A 170 9.95 -22.14 -1.86
CA GLU A 170 9.92 -23.14 -2.93
C GLU A 170 9.91 -22.46 -4.32
N VAL A 171 9.11 -21.41 -4.48
CA VAL A 171 9.14 -20.55 -5.67
C VAL A 171 10.52 -19.92 -5.89
N GLN A 172 11.20 -19.54 -4.80
CA GLN A 172 12.52 -18.91 -4.87
C GLN A 172 13.67 -19.90 -5.10
N ARG A 173 13.43 -21.21 -4.97
CA ARG A 173 14.41 -22.28 -5.25
C ARG A 173 14.15 -23.04 -6.56
N ALA A 174 13.03 -22.81 -7.23
CA ALA A 174 12.71 -23.48 -8.47
C ALA A 174 13.48 -22.85 -9.65
N GLU A 175 14.23 -23.68 -10.39
CA GLU A 175 14.92 -23.25 -11.61
C GLU A 175 13.91 -22.91 -12.72
N PRO A 176 14.19 -21.92 -13.60
CA PRO A 176 13.19 -21.29 -14.49
C PRO A 176 12.51 -22.20 -15.52
N GLY A 177 12.89 -23.47 -15.61
CA GLY A 177 12.44 -24.43 -16.63
C GLY A 177 11.50 -25.55 -16.15
N ALA A 178 11.25 -25.71 -14.85
CA ALA A 178 10.47 -26.86 -14.34
C ALA A 178 9.00 -26.54 -13.96
N LEU A 179 8.56 -25.28 -14.11
CA LEU A 179 7.33 -24.74 -13.52
C LEU A 179 6.09 -24.77 -14.44
N ALA A 180 5.94 -25.77 -15.32
CA ALA A 180 4.69 -25.93 -16.08
C ALA A 180 3.73 -26.92 -15.40
N GLY A 181 4.25 -28.00 -14.81
CA GLY A 181 3.44 -29.04 -14.17
C GLY A 181 3.07 -28.73 -12.72
N GLU A 182 3.99 -28.14 -11.95
CA GLU A 182 3.76 -27.81 -10.53
C GLU A 182 2.81 -26.61 -10.35
N LEU A 183 2.78 -25.68 -11.31
CA LEU A 183 1.90 -24.50 -11.27
C LEU A 183 0.42 -24.89 -11.33
N ALA A 184 0.08 -25.95 -12.08
CA ALA A 184 -1.28 -26.46 -12.15
C ALA A 184 -1.74 -27.03 -10.79
N GLY A 185 -0.87 -27.79 -10.11
CA GLY A 185 -1.17 -28.33 -8.78
C GLY A 185 -1.27 -27.24 -7.70
N LEU A 186 -0.48 -26.17 -7.84
CA LEU A 186 -0.50 -25.02 -6.93
C LEU A 186 -1.76 -24.16 -7.11
N LEU A 187 -2.21 -24.02 -8.36
CA LEU A 187 -3.49 -23.38 -8.69
C LEU A 187 -4.68 -24.22 -8.22
N ASP A 188 -4.67 -25.54 -8.39
CA ASP A 188 -5.73 -26.42 -7.91
C ASP A 188 -5.84 -26.41 -6.37
N ALA A 189 -4.70 -26.32 -5.67
CA ALA A 189 -4.66 -26.20 -4.22
C ALA A 189 -5.18 -24.82 -3.74
N ALA A 190 -4.85 -23.74 -4.46
CA ALA A 190 -5.40 -22.40 -4.21
C ALA A 190 -6.91 -22.38 -4.46
N ASP A 191 -7.38 -23.03 -5.52
CA ASP A 191 -8.79 -23.15 -5.90
C ASP A 191 -9.62 -23.98 -4.90
N ALA A 192 -9.00 -24.95 -4.24
CA ALA A 192 -9.62 -25.74 -3.18
C ALA A 192 -9.74 -24.93 -1.86
N LEU A 193 -8.72 -24.12 -1.54
CA LEU A 193 -8.74 -23.16 -0.43
C LEU A 193 -9.82 -22.08 -0.64
N MET A 194 -9.87 -21.51 -1.84
CA MET A 194 -10.85 -20.49 -2.24
C MET A 194 -12.30 -20.97 -2.16
N ARG A 195 -12.54 -22.26 -2.49
CA ARG A 195 -13.87 -22.88 -2.40
C ARG A 195 -14.28 -23.25 -0.99
N ALA A 196 -13.33 -23.53 -0.10
CA ALA A 196 -13.61 -23.81 1.32
C ALA A 196 -13.93 -22.53 2.12
N GLU A 197 -13.45 -21.35 1.68
CA GLU A 197 -13.56 -20.07 2.40
C GLU A 197 -14.64 -19.10 1.89
N ALA A 198 -15.41 -19.42 0.83
CA ALA A 198 -16.44 -18.54 0.26
C ALA A 198 -15.95 -17.11 -0.07
N LEU A 199 -14.84 -17.02 -0.84
CA LEU A 199 -14.30 -15.75 -1.33
C LEU A 199 -15.08 -15.21 -2.56
N PRO A 200 -15.25 -13.88 -2.70
CA PRO A 200 -16.12 -13.27 -3.71
C PRO A 200 -15.52 -13.22 -5.14
N PRO A 201 -16.35 -13.03 -6.19
CA PRO A 201 -16.08 -13.45 -7.57
C PRO A 201 -14.94 -12.74 -8.33
N ALA A 202 -14.30 -11.71 -7.75
CA ALA A 202 -13.33 -10.86 -8.44
C ALA A 202 -12.02 -11.60 -8.77
N GLU A 203 -11.65 -12.62 -7.99
CA GLU A 203 -10.40 -13.37 -8.17
C GLU A 203 -10.48 -14.44 -9.28
N VAL A 204 -11.68 -14.85 -9.69
CA VAL A 204 -11.87 -15.81 -10.79
C VAL A 204 -11.48 -15.21 -12.16
N HIS A 205 -11.40 -13.88 -12.28
CA HIS A 205 -11.12 -13.20 -13.55
C HIS A 205 -9.64 -12.82 -13.74
N ALA A 206 -8.82 -12.78 -12.68
CA ALA A 206 -7.38 -12.55 -12.80
C ALA A 206 -6.63 -13.79 -13.34
N ALA A 207 -7.13 -15.01 -13.06
CA ALA A 207 -6.51 -16.26 -13.52
C ALA A 207 -6.61 -16.51 -15.05
N ARG A 208 -7.47 -15.77 -15.77
CA ARG A 208 -7.68 -15.94 -17.22
C ARG A 208 -6.75 -15.11 -18.11
N ALA A 209 -5.97 -14.19 -17.55
CA ALA A 209 -5.22 -13.20 -18.34
C ALA A 209 -3.78 -13.61 -18.72
N HIS A 210 -3.37 -14.87 -18.51
CA HIS A 210 -2.08 -15.38 -18.98
C HIS A 210 -2.27 -16.56 -19.93
N GLN A 211 -2.56 -16.25 -21.19
CA GLN A 211 -2.30 -17.15 -22.31
C GLN A 211 -1.13 -16.55 -23.11
N PRO A 212 -0.04 -17.29 -23.37
CA PRO A 212 1.06 -16.77 -24.18
C PRO A 212 0.63 -16.66 -25.65
N PRO A 213 1.22 -15.74 -26.44
CA PRO A 213 0.87 -15.58 -27.84
C PRO A 213 1.33 -16.78 -28.69
N GLU A 214 0.46 -17.22 -29.60
CA GLU A 214 0.71 -18.28 -30.58
C GLU A 214 1.89 -17.94 -31.52
N PRO A 215 2.75 -18.92 -31.87
CA PRO A 215 3.88 -18.67 -32.75
C PRO A 215 3.47 -18.82 -34.23
N GLY A 216 3.36 -17.71 -34.95
CA GLY A 216 3.43 -17.72 -36.42
C GLY A 216 2.65 -16.63 -37.16
N ALA A 217 3.32 -15.58 -37.60
CA ALA A 217 2.97 -14.85 -38.82
C ALA A 217 4.21 -14.13 -39.39
N SER A 218 4.85 -14.81 -40.32
CA SER A 218 5.91 -14.31 -41.20
C SER A 218 5.40 -13.19 -42.11
N GLY A 219 6.23 -12.18 -42.41
CA GLY A 219 5.91 -11.10 -43.34
C GLY A 219 7.07 -10.16 -43.64
N ALA A 220 8.11 -10.66 -44.29
CA ALA A 220 9.21 -9.86 -44.83
C ALA A 220 8.74 -8.92 -45.97
N ARG A 221 9.26 -7.67 -46.01
CA ARG A 221 9.45 -6.92 -47.25
C ARG A 221 10.82 -6.25 -47.28
N PHE A 222 11.71 -6.89 -48.04
CA PHE A 222 12.96 -6.35 -48.58
C PHE A 222 12.69 -5.14 -49.50
N THR A 223 13.40 -4.03 -49.30
CA THR A 223 13.56 -2.98 -50.32
C THR A 223 14.89 -3.16 -51.05
N ARG A 224 14.85 -3.48 -52.34
CA ARG A 224 16.00 -3.60 -53.24
C ARG A 224 16.24 -2.25 -53.95
N ARG A 225 17.44 -1.67 -53.82
CA ARG A 225 17.99 -0.62 -54.70
C ARG A 225 18.83 -1.27 -55.82
N GLN A 226 18.59 -0.89 -57.07
CA GLN A 226 19.52 -0.83 -58.22
C GLN A 226 18.92 0.23 -59.19
N THR A 227 19.59 1.35 -59.50
CA THR A 227 20.36 1.63 -60.75
C THR A 227 19.59 1.13 -61.99
N GLU A 228 19.11 1.95 -62.92
CA GLU A 228 19.64 3.17 -63.59
C GLU A 228 18.54 4.22 -63.84
#